data_AF-A0A3L7SVL9-F1
#
_entry.id   AF-A0A3L7SVL9-F1
#
_cell.length_a   1.000
_cell.length_b   1.000
_cell.length_c   1.000
_cell.angle_alpha   90.00
_cell.angle_beta   90.00
_cell.angle_gamma   90.00
#
_symmetry.space_group_name_H-M   'P 1'
#
loop_
_entity.id
_entity.type
_entity.pdbx_description
1 polymer ?
#
loop_
_entity_poly.entity_id
_entity_poly.type
_entity_poly.pdbx_seq_one_letter_code
_entity_poly.pdbx_strand_id
1 'polypeptide(L)'
;HWELEEVSQNYGAFKIKYTLERERSALEIASLNGIPDERSNFRFSLTGWVLESLDLERGETLEQALNPNSEFMKIIDSLDQNQTAVTFCVYPDSFTIYRRIRDLLHEKNIVVAGRPLNFDAPIAMSVKKGTASRGQ
;
A
#
# COMPACT_ATOMS: atom_id res chain seq x y z
N HIS A 1 -2.46 7.38 -24.99
CA HIS A 1 -2.16 6.83 -23.66
C HIS A 1 -3.50 6.40 -23.09
N TRP A 2 -3.64 5.13 -22.70
CA TRP A 2 -4.89 4.62 -22.13
C TRP A 2 -4.65 4.41 -20.65
N GLU A 3 -5.42 5.12 -19.83
CA GLU A 3 -5.36 5.10 -18.38
C GLU A 3 -6.81 5.02 -17.87
N LEU A 4 -7.04 4.18 -16.87
CA LEU A 4 -8.33 3.99 -16.23
C LEU A 4 -8.18 4.25 -14.74
N GLU A 5 -8.91 5.23 -14.24
CA GLU A 5 -9.06 5.50 -12.80
C GLU A 5 -10.35 4.86 -12.29
N GLU A 6 -10.25 4.10 -11.20
CA GLU A 6 -11.38 3.45 -10.55
C GLU A 6 -11.30 3.59 -9.03
N VAL A 7 -12.41 3.31 -8.36
CA VAL A 7 -12.51 3.31 -6.90
C VAL A 7 -13.05 1.97 -6.43
N SER A 8 -12.38 1.37 -5.44
CA SER A 8 -12.82 0.11 -4.87
C SER A 8 -14.12 0.25 -4.07
N GLN A 9 -14.75 -0.87 -3.76
CA GLN A 9 -15.69 -0.94 -2.63
C GLN A 9 -14.99 -0.58 -1.31
N ASN A 10 -15.78 -0.42 -0.25
CA ASN A 10 -15.25 -0.12 1.08
C ASN A 10 -14.60 -1.36 1.71
N TYR A 11 -13.45 -1.17 2.32
CA TYR A 11 -12.74 -2.16 3.14
C TYR A 11 -12.51 -1.55 4.53
N GLY A 12 -13.41 -1.90 5.47
CA GLY A 12 -13.44 -1.27 6.79
C GLY A 12 -13.65 0.24 6.67
N ALA A 13 -12.75 1.03 7.27
CA ALA A 13 -12.80 2.49 7.25
C ALA A 13 -12.15 3.12 6.00
N PHE A 14 -11.84 2.33 4.97
CA PHE A 14 -11.07 2.80 3.81
C PHE A 14 -11.73 2.45 2.48
N LYS A 15 -11.40 3.24 1.46
CA LYS A 15 -11.55 2.89 0.05
C LYS A 15 -10.24 3.17 -0.68
N ILE A 16 -10.00 2.48 -1.78
CA ILE A 16 -8.79 2.66 -2.58
C ILE A 16 -9.19 3.31 -3.90
N LYS A 17 -8.63 4.47 -4.19
CA LYS A 17 -8.62 5.04 -5.54
C LYS A 17 -7.36 4.51 -6.24
N TYR A 18 -7.51 3.88 -7.40
CA TYR A 18 -6.38 3.27 -8.11
C TYR A 18 -6.42 3.57 -9.59
N THR A 19 -5.24 3.48 -10.21
CA THR A 19 -5.06 3.80 -11.62
C THR A 19 -4.39 2.65 -12.34
N LEU A 20 -5.00 2.20 -13.44
CA LEU A 20 -4.51 1.14 -14.30
C LEU A 20 -4.05 1.73 -15.63
N GLU A 21 -2.90 1.28 -16.14
CA GLU A 21 -2.44 1.59 -17.48
C GLU A 21 -2.38 0.32 -18.32
N ARG A 22 -2.77 0.43 -19.59
CA ARG A 22 -2.59 -0.64 -20.57
C ARG A 22 -1.14 -0.68 -21.01
N GLU A 23 -0.46 -1.78 -20.72
CA GLU A 23 0.84 -2.09 -21.31
C GLU A 23 0.67 -2.49 -22.77
N ARG A 24 1.30 -1.74 -23.67
CA ARG A 24 1.38 -2.08 -25.08
C ARG A 24 2.44 -3.16 -25.28
N SER A 25 2.12 -4.19 -26.06
CA SER A 25 3.11 -5.18 -26.45
C SER A 25 4.15 -4.56 -27.40
N ALA A 26 5.37 -5.11 -27.44
CA ALA A 26 6.39 -4.65 -28.38
C ALA A 26 5.94 -4.73 -29.85
N LEU A 27 5.09 -5.72 -30.17
CA LEU A 27 4.45 -5.88 -31.48
C LEU A 27 3.43 -4.76 -31.76
N GLU A 28 2.67 -4.31 -30.75
CA GLU A 28 1.74 -3.17 -30.86
C GLU A 28 2.48 -1.84 -31.04
N ILE A 29 3.67 -1.69 -30.44
CA ILE A 29 4.55 -0.52 -30.63
C ILE A 29 5.20 -0.52 -32.03
N ALA A 30 5.56 -1.70 -32.56
CA ALA A 30 6.17 -1.85 -33.88
C ALA A 30 5.17 -1.75 -35.05
N SER A 31 3.87 -1.84 -34.77
CA SER A 31 2.79 -1.63 -35.74
C SER A 31 2.72 -0.17 -36.18
N LEU A 32 3.09 0.11 -37.43
CA LEU A 32 3.12 1.46 -38.02
C LEU A 32 1.75 2.14 -38.14
N ASN A 33 0.64 1.39 -37.99
CA ASN A 33 -0.70 1.90 -38.24
C ASN A 33 -1.44 2.34 -36.96
N GLY A 34 -0.88 2.08 -35.76
CA GLY A 34 -1.49 2.47 -34.48
C GLY A 34 -2.85 1.81 -34.19
N ILE A 35 -3.30 0.88 -35.05
CA ILE A 35 -4.53 0.12 -34.88
C ILE A 35 -4.24 -0.98 -33.85
N PRO A 36 -4.91 -0.98 -32.68
CA PRO A 36 -4.80 -2.06 -31.72
C PRO A 36 -5.27 -3.35 -32.39
N ASP A 37 -4.40 -4.35 -32.49
CA ASP A 37 -4.82 -5.67 -32.96
C ASP A 37 -5.82 -6.25 -31.95
N GLU A 38 -7.04 -6.56 -32.40
CA GLU A 38 -8.07 -7.21 -31.56
C GLU A 38 -7.61 -8.58 -31.06
N ARG A 39 -6.56 -9.15 -31.65
CA ARG A 39 -5.90 -10.39 -31.23
C ARG A 39 -4.69 -10.17 -30.30
N SER A 40 -4.28 -8.94 -30.04
CA SER A 40 -3.14 -8.64 -29.17
C SER A 40 -3.51 -8.83 -27.71
N ASN A 41 -2.82 -9.75 -27.03
CA ASN A 41 -2.84 -9.87 -25.58
C ASN A 41 -2.32 -8.57 -24.96
N PHE A 42 -3.22 -7.72 -24.46
CA PHE A 42 -2.86 -6.56 -23.65
C PHE A 42 -2.78 -6.95 -22.17
N ARG A 43 -1.90 -6.29 -21.43
CA ARG A 43 -1.83 -6.40 -19.96
C ARG A 43 -2.20 -5.07 -19.36
N PHE A 44 -2.84 -5.10 -18.20
CA PHE A 44 -3.00 -3.91 -17.37
C PHE A 44 -2.01 -3.99 -16.23
N SER A 45 -1.38 -2.86 -15.95
CA SER A 45 -0.51 -2.69 -14.80
C SER A 45 -1.06 -1.59 -13.92
N LEU A 46 -1.12 -1.87 -12.61
CA LEU A 46 -1.40 -0.87 -11.59
C LEU A 46 -0.27 0.16 -11.61
N THR A 47 -0.57 1.43 -11.85
CA THR A 47 0.43 2.51 -11.90
C THR A 47 0.55 3.24 -10.57
N GLY A 48 -0.54 3.25 -9.80
CA GLY A 48 -0.57 3.80 -8.45
C GLY A 48 -1.91 3.60 -7.77
N TRP A 49 -1.90 3.85 -6.47
CA TRP A 49 -3.10 3.85 -5.64
C TRP A 49 -2.98 4.87 -4.51
N VAL A 50 -4.13 5.33 -4.05
CA VAL A 50 -4.32 6.24 -2.94
C VAL A 50 -5.36 5.62 -2.01
N LEU A 51 -5.02 5.50 -0.73
CA LEU A 51 -5.94 5.07 0.31
C LEU A 51 -6.70 6.30 0.81
N GLU A 52 -8.01 6.31 0.64
CA GLU A 52 -8.89 7.36 1.15
C GLU A 52 -9.58 6.87 2.41
N SER A 53 -9.50 7.68 3.45
CA SER A 53 -10.20 7.41 4.70
C SER A 53 -11.67 7.83 4.62
N LEU A 54 -12.55 6.97 5.11
CA LEU A 54 -13.98 7.25 5.24
C LEU A 54 -14.31 7.93 6.58
N ASP A 55 -13.45 7.75 7.58
CA ASP A 55 -13.59 8.31 8.93
C ASP A 55 -12.26 8.89 9.44
N LEU A 56 -12.30 10.05 10.11
CA LEU A 56 -11.12 10.66 10.72
C LEU A 56 -10.79 10.03 12.07
N GLU A 57 -11.80 9.62 12.85
CA GLU A 57 -11.62 8.96 14.15
C GLU A 57 -11.64 7.43 13.97
N ARG A 58 -10.58 6.89 13.38
CA ARG A 58 -10.45 5.45 13.07
C ARG A 58 -9.28 4.80 13.79
N GLY A 59 -9.42 3.50 14.01
CA GLY A 59 -8.36 2.64 14.54
C GLY A 59 -8.24 2.66 16.06
N GLU A 60 -7.18 2.03 16.55
CA GLU A 60 -6.89 1.89 17.97
C GLU A 60 -5.87 2.95 18.42
N THR A 61 -6.02 3.47 19.63
CA THR A 61 -4.95 4.23 20.28
C THR A 61 -3.75 3.32 20.54
N LEU A 62 -2.57 3.90 20.82
CA LEU A 62 -1.39 3.09 21.18
C LEU A 62 -1.68 2.17 22.38
N GLU A 63 -2.35 2.68 23.42
CA GLU A 63 -2.69 1.91 24.62
C GLU A 63 -3.62 0.75 24.29
N GLN A 64 -4.63 0.99 23.43
CA GLN A 64 -5.55 -0.04 22.96
C GLN A 64 -4.80 -1.10 22.14
N ALA A 65 -4.01 -0.68 21.15
CA ALA A 65 -3.27 -1.55 20.25
C ALA A 65 -2.29 -2.48 20.99
N LEU A 66 -1.71 -2.04 22.11
CA LEU A 66 -0.81 -2.86 22.93
C LEU A 66 -1.51 -3.93 23.77
N ASN A 67 -2.84 -3.90 23.90
CA ASN A 67 -3.56 -4.97 24.58
C ASN A 67 -3.45 -6.28 23.78
N PRO A 68 -3.18 -7.44 24.41
CA PRO A 68 -3.06 -8.71 23.70
C PRO A 68 -4.31 -9.11 22.88
N ASN A 69 -5.48 -8.57 23.22
CA ASN A 69 -6.75 -8.86 22.55
C ASN A 69 -7.19 -7.77 21.56
N SER A 70 -6.33 -6.77 21.30
CA SER A 70 -6.58 -5.69 20.35
C SER A 70 -6.77 -6.22 18.93
N GLU A 71 -7.43 -5.45 18.07
CA GLU A 71 -7.53 -5.81 16.65
C GLU A 71 -6.15 -5.83 16.00
N PHE A 72 -5.30 -4.86 16.35
CA PHE A 72 -3.91 -4.81 15.92
C PHE A 72 -3.15 -6.08 16.28
N MET A 73 -3.16 -6.53 17.54
CA MET A 73 -2.41 -7.72 17.96
C MET A 73 -2.96 -8.99 17.31
N LYS A 74 -4.29 -9.10 17.14
CA LYS A 74 -4.89 -10.23 16.40
C LYS A 74 -4.36 -10.33 14.97
N ILE A 75 -4.24 -9.20 14.28
CA ILE A 75 -3.66 -9.16 12.94
C ILE A 75 -2.19 -9.57 13.00
N ILE A 76 -1.41 -8.95 13.88
CA ILE A 76 0.03 -9.22 14.01
C ILE A 76 0.32 -10.68 14.36
N ASP A 77 -0.43 -11.27 15.29
CA ASP A 77 -0.26 -12.66 15.72
C ASP A 77 -0.75 -13.67 14.67
N SER A 78 -1.51 -13.22 13.66
CA SER A 78 -1.92 -14.06 12.52
C SER A 78 -0.90 -14.11 11.37
N LEU A 79 0.13 -13.24 11.39
CA LEU A 79 1.10 -13.14 10.30
C LEU A 79 2.15 -14.26 10.36
N ASP A 80 2.49 -14.83 9.20
CA ASP A 80 3.69 -15.66 9.07
C ASP A 80 4.93 -14.76 9.06
N GLN A 81 5.69 -14.81 10.16
CA GLN A 81 6.88 -14.00 10.40
C GLN A 81 7.99 -14.24 9.37
N ASN A 82 8.04 -15.42 8.74
CA ASN A 82 9.06 -15.76 7.75
C ASN A 82 8.72 -15.29 6.33
N GLN A 83 7.47 -14.91 6.09
CA GLN A 83 7.00 -14.50 4.75
C GLN A 83 6.43 -13.08 4.70
N THR A 84 6.27 -12.43 5.85
CA THR A 84 5.58 -11.13 5.93
C THR A 84 6.50 -10.03 6.42
N ALA A 85 6.53 -8.92 5.66
CA ALA A 85 7.08 -7.65 6.12
C ALA A 85 5.93 -6.64 6.30
N VAL A 86 5.91 -5.93 7.43
CA VAL A 86 4.90 -4.92 7.74
C VAL A 86 5.46 -3.54 7.41
N THR A 87 4.77 -2.77 6.56
CA THR A 87 5.16 -1.39 6.24
C THR A 87 4.19 -0.41 6.91
N PHE A 88 4.71 0.47 7.76
CA PHE A 88 3.94 1.56 8.37
C PHE A 88 4.10 2.84 7.55
N CYS A 89 2.99 3.45 7.15
CA CYS A 89 2.97 4.82 6.64
C CYS A 89 2.78 5.78 7.81
N VAL A 90 3.77 6.62 8.10
CA VAL A 90 3.86 7.33 9.39
C VAL A 90 3.88 8.83 9.18
N TYR A 91 2.88 9.52 9.69
CA TYR A 91 2.87 10.98 9.77
C TYR A 91 3.86 11.51 10.83
N PRO A 92 4.34 12.75 10.71
CA PRO A 92 5.43 13.23 11.56
C PRO A 92 5.10 13.29 13.06
N ASP A 93 3.83 13.55 13.41
CA ASP A 93 3.32 13.52 14.79
C ASP A 93 3.30 12.12 15.42
N SER A 94 3.38 11.08 14.60
CA SER A 94 3.22 9.67 14.99
C SER A 94 4.55 8.90 15.07
N PHE A 95 5.70 9.55 14.85
CA PHE A 95 7.01 8.87 14.88
C PHE A 95 7.35 8.21 16.22
N THR A 96 6.92 8.78 17.33
CA THR A 96 7.15 8.18 18.66
C THR A 96 6.31 6.92 18.85
N ILE A 97 5.04 6.93 18.42
CA ILE A 97 4.17 5.75 18.43
C ILE A 97 4.74 4.67 17.52
N TYR A 98 5.15 5.04 16.30
CA TYR A 98 5.76 4.11 15.35
C TYR A 98 7.00 3.41 15.92
N ARG A 99 7.92 4.13 16.58
CA ARG A 99 9.11 3.51 17.18
C ARG A 99 8.75 2.44 18.20
N ARG A 100 7.79 2.71 19.09
CA ARG A 100 7.32 1.74 20.08
C ARG A 100 6.73 0.48 19.43
N ILE A 101 5.88 0.67 18.42
CA ILE A 101 5.26 -0.45 17.69
C ILE A 101 6.32 -1.24 16.90
N ARG A 102 7.25 -0.57 16.24
CA ARG A 102 8.35 -1.23 15.52
C ARG A 102 9.18 -2.11 16.45
N ASP A 103 9.59 -1.57 17.59
CA ASP A 103 10.45 -2.30 18.54
C ASP A 103 9.71 -3.55 19.08
N LEU A 104 8.42 -3.44 19.40
CA LEU A 104 7.55 -4.57 19.73
C LEU A 104 7.47 -5.62 18.62
N LEU A 105 7.31 -5.21 17.36
CA LEU A 105 7.22 -6.16 16.23
C LEU A 105 8.57 -6.84 15.97
N HIS A 106 9.67 -6.14 16.19
CA HIS A 106 11.01 -6.73 16.12
C HIS A 106 11.22 -7.79 17.20
N GLU A 107 10.71 -7.58 18.44
CA GLU A 107 10.73 -8.61 19.49
C GLU A 107 9.96 -9.89 19.08
N LYS A 108 8.96 -9.74 18.20
CA LYS A 108 8.21 -10.83 17.58
C LYS A 108 8.84 -11.37 16.28
N ASN A 109 10.09 -11.00 15.96
CA ASN A 109 10.79 -11.37 14.71
C ASN A 109 10.07 -10.96 13.41
N ILE A 110 9.22 -9.93 13.46
CA ILE A 110 8.54 -9.41 12.26
C ILE A 110 9.41 -8.33 11.62
N VAL A 111 9.63 -8.44 10.31
CA VAL A 111 10.34 -7.41 9.54
C VAL A 111 9.45 -6.19 9.40
N VAL A 112 9.96 -5.02 9.82
CA VAL A 112 9.21 -3.76 9.76
C VAL A 112 9.91 -2.74 8.88
N ALA A 113 9.15 -2.09 8.00
CA ALA A 113 9.56 -0.92 7.24
C ALA A 113 8.76 0.32 7.68
N GLY A 114 9.43 1.47 7.75
CA GLY A 114 8.80 2.77 7.98
C GLY A 114 8.82 3.61 6.71
N ARG A 115 7.65 4.10 6.29
CA ARG A 115 7.50 5.06 5.21
C ARG A 115 7.01 6.39 5.82
N PRO A 116 7.91 7.36 6.05
CA PRO A 116 7.50 8.67 6.55
C PRO A 116 6.66 9.39 5.49
N LEU A 117 5.61 10.07 5.94
CA LEU A 117 4.76 10.93 5.14
C LEU A 117 4.92 12.39 5.57
N ASN A 118 4.64 13.31 4.65
CA ASN A 118 4.42 14.71 5.02
C ASN A 118 3.06 14.85 5.70
N PHE A 119 2.87 15.93 6.46
CA PHE A 119 1.54 16.30 6.95
C PHE A 119 0.55 16.40 5.78
N ASP A 120 -0.66 15.92 6.02
CA ASP A 120 -1.80 15.89 5.09
C ASP A 120 -1.56 15.15 3.77
N ALA A 121 -0.38 14.55 3.58
CA ALA A 121 -0.09 13.77 2.39
C ALA A 121 -0.93 12.48 2.43
N PRO A 122 -1.64 12.14 1.35
CA PRO A 122 -2.41 10.92 1.33
C PRO A 122 -1.48 9.71 1.44
N ILE A 123 -1.99 8.63 2.02
CA ILE A 123 -1.30 7.34 2.00
C ILE A 123 -1.40 6.81 0.57
N ALA A 124 -0.32 6.91 -0.18
CA ALA A 124 -0.29 6.58 -1.60
C ALA A 124 1.02 5.87 -1.99
N MET A 125 0.90 4.98 -2.96
CA MET A 125 2.03 4.29 -3.59
C MET A 125 1.91 4.43 -5.10
N SER A 126 3.03 4.74 -5.75
CA SER A 126 3.15 4.63 -7.21
C SER A 126 4.01 3.42 -7.54
N VAL A 127 3.55 2.61 -8.48
CA VAL A 127 4.29 1.44 -8.98
C VAL A 127 5.36 1.86 -9.98
N LYS A 128 5.16 2.99 -10.70
CA LYS A 128 6.14 3.55 -11.66
C LYS A 128 7.40 4.08 -10.99
N LYS A 129 7.29 4.60 -9.76
CA LYS A 129 8.41 5.01 -8.92
C LYS A 129 8.57 3.98 -7.82
N GLY A 130 9.16 2.83 -8.17
CA GLY A 130 9.38 1.73 -7.23
C GLY A 130 9.89 2.25 -5.89
N THR A 131 9.16 1.98 -4.81
CA THR A 131 9.57 2.38 -3.47
C THR A 131 10.43 1.27 -2.93
N ALA A 132 11.75 1.43 -3.03
CA ALA A 132 12.68 0.47 -2.45
C ALA A 132 12.56 0.52 -0.92
N SER A 133 11.93 -0.49 -0.34
CA SER A 133 12.08 -0.77 1.09
C SER A 133 13.51 -1.26 1.31
N ARG A 134 14.38 -0.40 1.84
CA ARG A 134 15.70 -0.81 2.32
C ARG A 134 15.53 -1.56 3.64
N GLY A 135 15.27 -2.86 3.52
CA GLY A 135 15.49 -3.82 4.59
C GLY A 135 16.71 -4.67 4.24
N GLN A 136 17.91 -4.10 4.40
CA GLN A 136 19.22 -4.76 4.55
C GLN A 136 20.14 -3.77 5.26
#